data_AF-A0ABD5VNV6-F1
#
_entry.id   AF-A0ABD5VNV6-F1
#
_cell.length_a   1.000
_cell.length_b   1.000
_cell.length_c   1.000
_cell.angle_alpha   90.00
_cell.angle_beta   90.00
_cell.angle_gamma   90.00
#
_symmetry.space_group_name_H-M   'P 1'
#
loop_
_entity.id
_entity.type
_entity.pdbx_description
1 polymer ?
#
loop_
_entity_poly.entity_id
_entity_poly.type
_entity_poly.pdbx_seq_one_letter_code
_entity_poly.pdbx_strand_id
1 'polypeptide(L)'
;MDAPRGDGHARRRRQPGARRARRHPETTRLGAYLVDVPLAFRADALGVLFALLASALWLATSVYSVGYVRALDEHAQARYFAAFAASIAASLGVALAANLLTLFVAYELLTVATYPLVVHAETDEARRAGRTYLAYTFAGGVAVFAGIVLVAVVAGDVGFTPAGSARSPPPTRWSPGPPSPCSSSGSA
;
A
#
# COMPACT_ATOMS: atom_id res chain seq x y z
N MET A 1 21.13 58.48 50.91
CA MET A 1 19.84 57.90 51.34
C MET A 1 19.10 57.52 50.07
N ASP A 2 18.52 56.32 50.10
CA ASP A 2 17.72 55.65 49.05
C ASP A 2 18.45 54.88 47.94
N ALA A 3 18.61 53.58 48.22
CA ALA A 3 18.33 52.55 47.23
C ALA A 3 16.81 52.39 47.09
N PRO A 4 16.31 51.95 45.91
CA PRO A 4 15.61 50.67 45.97
C PRO A 4 15.86 49.73 44.78
N ARG A 5 15.59 48.46 45.11
CA ARG A 5 15.61 47.22 44.34
C ARG A 5 14.75 47.25 43.07
N GLY A 6 15.13 46.42 42.09
CA GLY A 6 14.32 46.11 40.92
C GLY A 6 14.87 44.94 40.12
N ASP A 7 14.87 43.75 40.73
CA ASP A 7 15.25 42.48 40.10
C ASP A 7 14.22 42.11 39.01
N GLY A 8 14.52 42.52 37.77
CA GLY A 8 13.72 42.25 36.59
C GLY A 8 13.92 40.81 36.11
N HIS A 9 13.17 39.90 36.71
CA HIS A 9 12.99 38.50 36.36
C HIS A 9 13.27 38.14 34.88
N ALA A 10 14.24 37.25 34.72
CA ALA A 10 14.50 36.47 33.53
C ALA A 10 13.20 35.93 32.90
N ARG A 11 12.80 36.53 31.78
CA ARG A 11 11.76 35.97 30.89
C ARG A 11 12.29 34.68 30.27
N ARG A 12 12.18 33.58 31.00
CA ARG A 12 12.20 32.22 30.44
C ARG A 12 11.11 32.14 29.38
N ARG A 13 11.50 32.31 28.12
CA ARG A 13 10.68 31.97 26.95
C ARG A 13 10.39 30.47 27.02
N ARG A 14 9.25 30.10 27.60
CA ARG A 14 8.65 28.79 27.40
C ARG A 14 8.43 28.63 25.90
N GLN A 15 9.18 27.76 25.25
CA GLN A 15 8.84 27.21 23.93
C GLN A 15 7.88 26.04 24.18
N PRO A 16 6.57 26.15 23.90
CA PRO A 16 5.68 25.01 23.96
C PRO A 16 5.56 24.41 22.56
N GLY A 17 5.64 23.09 22.48
CA GLY A 17 5.13 22.36 21.33
C GLY A 17 6.20 21.81 20.42
N ALA A 18 6.88 20.77 20.94
CA ALA A 18 7.31 19.60 20.20
C ALA A 18 6.77 19.57 18.76
N ARG A 19 7.69 19.68 17.79
CA ARG A 19 7.47 19.18 16.44
C ARG A 19 6.88 17.78 16.58
N ARG A 20 5.58 17.63 16.32
CA ARG A 20 5.01 16.33 15.97
C ARG A 20 5.81 15.89 14.77
N ALA A 21 6.78 15.02 15.00
CA ALA A 21 7.43 14.25 13.96
C ALA A 21 6.27 13.65 13.15
N ARG A 22 6.06 14.17 11.95
CA ARG A 22 5.20 13.52 10.97
C ARG A 22 5.82 12.14 10.82
N ARG A 23 5.21 11.13 11.44
CA ARG A 23 5.54 9.73 11.18
C ARG A 23 5.18 9.53 9.72
N HIS A 24 6.17 9.69 8.85
CA HIS A 24 6.03 9.28 7.46
C HIS A 24 5.75 7.78 7.48
N PRO A 25 4.77 7.28 6.72
CA PRO A 25 4.49 5.85 6.65
C PRO A 25 5.78 5.16 6.23
N GLU A 26 6.27 4.25 7.07
CA GLU A 26 7.52 3.52 6.87
C GLU A 26 7.39 2.71 5.57
N THR A 27 7.96 3.26 4.50
CA THR A 27 7.95 2.64 3.18
C THR A 27 9.25 1.88 3.04
N THR A 28 9.17 0.56 3.20
CA THR A 28 10.33 -0.32 3.08
C THR A 28 10.55 -0.63 1.61
N ARG A 29 11.66 -0.14 1.03
CA ARG A 29 12.07 -0.41 -0.35
C ARG A 29 13.08 -1.56 -0.35
N LEU A 30 12.78 -2.64 -1.06
CA LEU A 30 13.62 -3.84 -1.09
C LEU A 30 14.62 -3.89 -2.26
N GLY A 31 14.63 -2.87 -3.12
CA GLY A 31 15.54 -2.73 -4.26
C GLY A 31 14.83 -2.18 -5.49
N ALA A 32 15.58 -1.51 -6.37
CA ALA A 32 15.11 -1.07 -7.69
C ALA A 32 15.47 -2.15 -8.71
N TYR A 33 14.48 -2.70 -9.42
CA TYR A 33 14.72 -3.70 -10.45
C TYR A 33 14.15 -3.24 -11.80
N LEU A 34 14.95 -3.47 -12.85
CA LEU A 34 14.72 -3.33 -14.30
C LEU A 34 14.20 -2.00 -14.86
N VAL A 35 13.54 -1.13 -14.08
CA VAL A 35 12.95 0.15 -14.55
C VAL A 35 12.98 1.24 -13.45
N ASP A 36 13.98 1.25 -12.55
CA ASP A 36 14.03 2.19 -11.40
C ASP A 36 12.78 2.20 -10.48
N VAL A 37 11.83 1.26 -10.68
CA VAL A 37 10.65 1.10 -9.84
C VAL A 37 11.01 0.19 -8.67
N PRO A 38 10.96 0.68 -7.43
CA PRO A 38 11.30 -0.15 -6.28
C PRO A 38 10.17 -1.12 -5.95
N LEU A 39 10.51 -2.35 -5.55
CA LEU A 39 9.58 -3.17 -4.78
C LEU A 39 9.44 -2.52 -3.40
N ALA A 40 8.24 -2.00 -3.11
CA ALA A 40 8.02 -1.15 -1.96
C ALA A 40 6.74 -1.56 -1.23
N PHE A 41 6.88 -1.76 0.07
CA PHE A 41 5.77 -2.02 0.97
C PHE A 41 5.52 -0.80 1.84
N ARG A 42 4.26 -0.37 1.95
CA ARG A 42 3.85 0.80 2.72
C ARG A 42 2.62 0.45 3.56
N ALA A 43 2.74 0.64 4.87
CA ALA A 43 1.61 0.53 5.79
C ALA A 43 0.89 1.88 5.91
N ASP A 44 0.03 2.20 4.93
CA ASP A 44 -0.92 3.31 5.06
C ASP A 44 -2.22 2.87 5.75
N ALA A 45 -3.10 3.83 6.08
CA ALA A 45 -4.31 3.54 6.87
C ALA A 45 -5.23 2.51 6.19
N LEU A 46 -5.34 2.53 4.86
CA LEU A 46 -6.13 1.55 4.11
C LEU A 46 -5.39 0.21 4.05
N GLY A 47 -4.09 0.22 3.76
CA GLY A 47 -3.28 -0.99 3.75
C GLY A 47 -3.32 -1.73 5.09
N VAL A 48 -3.23 -1.03 6.22
CA VAL A 48 -3.36 -1.60 7.57
C VAL A 48 -4.77 -2.14 7.82
N LEU A 49 -5.82 -1.44 7.39
CA LEU A 49 -7.19 -1.92 7.50
C LEU A 49 -7.37 -3.26 6.75
N PHE A 50 -6.93 -3.32 5.48
CA PHE A 50 -6.99 -4.56 4.70
C PHE A 50 -6.11 -5.66 5.28
N ALA A 51 -4.92 -5.33 5.78
CA ALA A 51 -4.05 -6.31 6.44
C ALA A 51 -4.69 -6.89 7.71
N LEU A 52 -5.38 -6.08 8.51
CA LEU A 52 -6.11 -6.55 9.70
C LEU A 52 -7.31 -7.41 9.32
N LEU A 53 -8.12 -6.99 8.35
CA LEU A 53 -9.26 -7.77 7.85
C LEU A 53 -8.79 -9.12 7.29
N ALA A 54 -7.75 -9.10 6.44
CA ALA A 54 -7.13 -10.30 5.91
C ALA A 54 -6.61 -11.19 7.05
N SER A 55 -5.87 -10.65 8.02
CA SER A 55 -5.33 -11.43 9.14
C SER A 55 -6.44 -12.07 9.98
N ALA A 56 -7.53 -11.35 10.26
CA ALA A 56 -8.67 -11.88 10.99
C ALA A 56 -9.36 -13.01 10.23
N LEU A 57 -9.60 -12.82 8.93
CA LEU A 57 -10.16 -13.86 8.07
C LEU A 57 -9.25 -15.09 8.00
N TRP A 58 -7.96 -14.89 7.75
CA TRP A 58 -6.97 -15.95 7.65
C TRP A 58 -6.81 -16.73 8.96
N LEU A 59 -6.96 -16.08 10.12
CA LEU A 59 -6.97 -16.78 11.41
C LEU A 59 -8.14 -17.78 11.47
N ALA A 60 -9.35 -17.35 11.11
CA ALA A 60 -10.51 -18.23 11.06
C ALA A 60 -10.32 -19.38 10.05
N THR A 61 -9.84 -19.08 8.84
CA THR A 61 -9.55 -20.08 7.81
C THR A 61 -8.47 -21.07 8.24
N SER A 62 -7.46 -20.61 8.99
CA SER A 62 -6.39 -21.46 9.53
C SER A 62 -6.95 -22.47 10.55
N VAL A 63 -7.77 -22.00 11.49
CA VAL A 63 -8.43 -22.87 12.49
C VAL A 63 -9.30 -23.91 11.80
N TYR A 64 -10.11 -23.50 10.81
CA TYR A 64 -10.92 -24.41 10.01
C TYR A 64 -10.06 -25.43 9.27
N SER A 65 -9.00 -24.98 8.58
CA SER A 65 -8.11 -25.86 7.80
C SER A 65 -7.42 -26.92 8.65
N VAL A 66 -6.95 -26.56 9.85
CA VAL A 66 -6.35 -27.52 10.79
C VAL A 66 -7.37 -28.58 11.22
N GLY A 67 -8.62 -28.19 11.47
CA GLY A 67 -9.69 -29.12 11.78
C GLY A 67 -10.01 -30.04 10.60
N TYR A 68 -10.14 -29.47 9.40
CA TYR A 68 -10.49 -30.19 8.17
C TYR A 68 -9.44 -31.25 7.80
N VAL A 69 -8.17 -30.84 7.65
CA VAL A 69 -7.07 -31.72 7.21
C VAL A 69 -6.81 -32.84 8.21
N ARG A 70 -6.95 -32.58 9.52
CA ARG A 70 -6.80 -33.61 10.56
C ARG A 70 -8.01 -34.54 10.67
N ALA A 71 -9.22 -34.03 10.48
CA ALA A 71 -10.44 -34.84 10.57
C ALA A 71 -10.60 -35.80 9.39
N LEU A 72 -10.05 -35.45 8.23
CA LEU A 72 -10.13 -36.23 6.99
C LEU A 72 -8.86 -37.05 6.70
N ASP A 73 -7.88 -37.02 7.61
CA ASP A 73 -6.56 -37.66 7.47
C ASP A 73 -5.93 -37.42 6.09
N GLU A 74 -5.99 -36.16 5.63
CA GLU A 74 -5.55 -35.82 4.28
C GLU A 74 -4.05 -36.04 4.11
N HIS A 75 -3.68 -36.54 2.93
CA HIS A 75 -2.30 -36.82 2.58
C HIS A 75 -1.51 -35.52 2.30
N ALA A 76 -0.18 -35.54 2.46
CA ALA A 76 0.70 -34.42 2.13
C ALA A 76 0.35 -33.07 2.82
N GLN A 77 -0.06 -33.11 4.08
CA GLN A 77 -0.44 -31.95 4.91
C GLN A 77 0.62 -30.83 4.93
N ALA A 78 1.91 -31.18 4.95
CA ALA A 78 3.00 -30.22 4.96
C ALA A 78 3.01 -29.33 3.70
N ARG A 79 2.71 -29.90 2.52
CA ARG A 79 2.64 -29.15 1.26
C ARG A 79 1.42 -28.23 1.24
N TYR A 80 0.28 -28.71 1.73
CA TYR A 80 -0.93 -27.90 1.90
C TYR A 80 -0.64 -26.67 2.77
N PHE A 81 -0.10 -26.88 3.98
CA PHE A 81 0.18 -25.78 4.90
C PHE A 81 1.28 -24.84 4.42
N ALA A 82 2.28 -25.33 3.68
CA ALA A 82 3.29 -24.47 3.06
C ALA A 82 2.66 -23.54 1.99
N ALA A 83 1.85 -24.09 1.09
CA ALA A 83 1.12 -23.32 0.07
C ALA A 83 0.10 -22.35 0.69
N PHE A 84 -0.57 -22.79 1.75
CA PHE A 84 -1.49 -21.97 2.54
C PHE A 84 -0.78 -20.79 3.21
N ALA A 85 0.35 -21.03 3.88
CA ALA A 85 1.15 -19.97 4.49
C ALA A 85 1.72 -19.00 3.44
N ALA A 86 2.16 -19.51 2.29
CA ALA A 86 2.60 -18.68 1.17
C ALA A 86 1.46 -17.79 0.64
N SER A 87 0.24 -18.32 0.57
CA SER A 87 -0.96 -17.57 0.16
C SER A 87 -1.29 -16.45 1.15
N ILE A 88 -1.18 -16.70 2.46
CA ILE A 88 -1.34 -15.68 3.50
C ILE A 88 -0.28 -14.58 3.34
N ALA A 89 0.99 -14.96 3.19
CA ALA A 89 2.08 -14.01 3.02
C ALA A 89 1.91 -13.14 1.77
N ALA A 90 1.54 -13.75 0.63
CA ALA A 90 1.27 -13.03 -0.61
C ALA A 90 0.07 -12.08 -0.46
N SER A 91 -1.01 -12.49 0.22
CA SER A 91 -2.17 -11.65 0.50
C SER A 91 -1.83 -10.41 1.34
N LEU A 92 -0.95 -10.57 2.33
CA LEU A 92 -0.42 -9.43 3.09
C LEU A 92 0.45 -8.53 2.22
N GLY A 93 1.24 -9.11 1.31
CA GLY A 93 2.00 -8.37 0.30
C GLY A 93 1.10 -7.51 -0.59
N VAL A 94 -0.06 -8.02 -1.01
CA VAL A 94 -1.09 -7.29 -1.76
C VAL A 94 -1.62 -6.11 -0.94
N ALA A 95 -1.97 -6.34 0.33
CA ALA A 95 -2.50 -5.30 1.21
C ALA A 95 -1.49 -4.17 1.49
N LEU A 96 -0.20 -4.48 1.49
CA LEU A 96 0.89 -3.53 1.80
C LEU A 96 1.58 -2.96 0.55
N ALA A 97 1.13 -3.29 -0.65
CA ALA A 97 1.79 -2.85 -1.88
C ALA A 97 1.77 -1.31 -2.01
N ALA A 98 2.94 -0.69 -2.19
CA ALA A 98 3.04 0.77 -2.31
C ALA A 98 2.94 1.28 -3.76
N ASN A 99 3.00 0.39 -4.74
CA ASN A 99 2.91 0.71 -6.16
C ASN A 99 2.31 -0.46 -6.97
N LEU A 100 1.91 -0.18 -8.21
CA LEU A 100 1.26 -1.13 -9.10
C LEU A 100 2.13 -2.35 -9.41
N LEU A 101 3.45 -2.17 -9.55
CA LEU A 101 4.37 -3.28 -9.81
C LEU A 101 4.44 -4.24 -8.61
N THR A 102 4.56 -3.71 -7.40
CA THR A 102 4.58 -4.51 -6.16
C THR A 102 3.25 -5.24 -5.96
N LEU A 103 2.14 -4.57 -6.27
CA LEU A 103 0.80 -5.17 -6.24
C LEU A 103 0.71 -6.36 -7.20
N PHE A 104 1.15 -6.16 -8.45
CA PHE A 104 1.16 -7.21 -9.47
C PHE A 104 2.03 -8.41 -9.05
N VAL A 105 3.26 -8.16 -8.61
CA VAL A 105 4.16 -9.23 -8.14
C VAL A 105 3.55 -9.98 -6.96
N ALA A 106 2.94 -9.29 -5.99
CA ALA A 106 2.27 -9.94 -4.88
C ALA A 106 1.06 -10.78 -5.33
N TYR A 107 0.31 -10.31 -6.33
CA TYR A 107 -0.80 -11.05 -6.93
C TYR A 107 -0.35 -12.30 -7.69
N GLU A 108 0.73 -12.22 -8.47
CA GLU A 108 1.29 -13.37 -9.18
C GLU A 108 1.86 -14.40 -8.18
N LEU A 109 2.51 -13.94 -7.11
CA LEU A 109 2.94 -14.82 -6.01
C LEU A 109 1.75 -15.49 -5.33
N LEU A 110 0.64 -14.78 -5.15
CA LEU A 110 -0.61 -15.36 -4.62
C LEU A 110 -1.13 -16.45 -5.57
N THR A 111 -1.17 -16.19 -6.88
CA THR A 111 -1.59 -17.18 -7.88
C THR A 111 -0.74 -18.44 -7.88
N VAL A 112 0.58 -18.29 -7.78
CA VAL A 112 1.49 -19.44 -7.71
C VAL A 112 1.31 -20.19 -6.38
N ALA A 113 1.10 -19.46 -5.27
CA ALA A 113 0.89 -20.05 -3.96
C ALA A 113 -0.43 -20.81 -3.83
N THR A 114 -1.50 -20.36 -4.52
CA THR A 114 -2.81 -21.02 -4.51
C THR A 114 -2.88 -22.23 -5.45
N TYR A 115 -2.03 -22.32 -6.46
CA TYR A 115 -2.06 -23.44 -7.41
C TYR A 115 -1.94 -24.82 -6.72
N PRO A 116 -0.98 -25.08 -5.81
CA PRO A 116 -0.92 -26.33 -5.06
C PRO A 116 -2.17 -26.67 -4.26
N LEU A 117 -2.93 -25.66 -3.81
CA LEU A 117 -4.19 -25.85 -3.09
C LEU A 117 -5.30 -26.31 -4.05
N VAL A 118 -5.35 -25.75 -5.26
CA VAL A 118 -6.31 -26.17 -6.30
C VAL A 118 -6.08 -27.61 -6.74
N VAL A 119 -4.82 -28.01 -6.90
CA VAL A 119 -4.47 -29.37 -7.33
C VAL A 119 -4.28 -30.34 -6.16
N HIS A 120 -4.59 -29.94 -4.92
CA HIS A 120 -4.25 -30.70 -3.71
C HIS A 120 -4.84 -32.11 -3.69
N ALA A 121 -6.06 -32.27 -4.20
CA ALA A 121 -6.74 -33.56 -4.28
C ALA A 121 -6.07 -34.56 -5.24
N GLU A 122 -5.16 -34.11 -6.11
CA GLU A 122 -4.38 -34.94 -7.05
C GLU A 122 -5.21 -35.86 -7.97
N THR A 123 -6.50 -35.56 -8.16
CA THR A 123 -7.34 -36.20 -9.17
C THR A 123 -7.08 -35.60 -10.55
N ASP A 124 -7.49 -36.30 -11.61
CA ASP A 124 -7.36 -35.79 -12.97
C ASP A 124 -8.23 -34.54 -13.19
N GLU A 125 -9.38 -34.47 -12.53
CA GLU A 125 -10.22 -33.28 -12.47
C GLU A 125 -9.49 -32.12 -11.80
N ALA A 126 -8.84 -32.35 -10.65
CA ALA A 126 -8.09 -31.31 -9.93
C ALA A 126 -6.92 -30.77 -10.78
N ARG A 127 -6.18 -31.64 -11.47
CA ARG A 127 -5.10 -31.24 -12.39
C ARG A 127 -5.62 -30.46 -13.58
N ARG A 128 -6.78 -30.84 -14.15
CA ARG A 128 -7.45 -30.08 -15.23
C ARG A 128 -7.87 -28.70 -14.73
N ALA A 129 -8.52 -28.63 -13.57
CA ALA A 129 -8.94 -27.38 -12.96
C ALA A 129 -7.74 -26.46 -12.68
N GLY A 130 -6.63 -27.00 -12.15
CA GLY A 130 -5.39 -26.25 -11.92
C GLY A 130 -4.79 -25.66 -13.19
N ARG A 131 -4.80 -26.40 -14.32
CA ARG A 131 -4.34 -25.86 -15.62
C ARG A 131 -5.22 -24.73 -16.12
N THR A 132 -6.54 -24.88 -16.04
CA THR A 132 -7.49 -23.83 -16.41
C THR A 132 -7.31 -22.59 -15.52
N TYR A 133 -7.11 -22.80 -14.22
CA TYR A 133 -6.81 -21.75 -13.26
C TYR A 133 -5.57 -20.95 -13.67
N LEU A 134 -4.45 -21.64 -13.95
CA LEU A 134 -3.22 -20.98 -14.39
C LEU A 134 -3.39 -20.27 -15.73
N ALA A 135 -4.11 -20.88 -16.68
CA ALA A 135 -4.35 -20.28 -17.99
C ALA A 135 -5.08 -18.94 -17.86
N TYR A 136 -6.15 -18.87 -17.05
CA TYR A 136 -6.89 -17.64 -16.85
C TYR A 136 -6.13 -16.60 -16.04
N THR A 137 -5.46 -17.02 -14.97
CA THR A 137 -4.73 -16.09 -14.10
C THR A 137 -3.52 -15.51 -14.80
N PHE A 138 -2.70 -16.31 -15.49
CA PHE A 138 -1.56 -15.76 -16.24
C PHE A 138 -1.99 -14.94 -17.46
N ALA A 139 -3.04 -15.36 -18.19
CA ALA A 139 -3.55 -14.55 -19.29
C ALA A 139 -4.07 -13.18 -18.79
N GLY A 140 -4.80 -13.17 -17.68
CA GLY A 140 -5.21 -11.94 -16.99
C GLY A 140 -4.01 -11.13 -16.47
N GLY A 141 -3.01 -11.79 -15.91
CA GLY A 141 -1.77 -11.20 -15.41
C GLY A 141 -1.01 -10.46 -16.51
N VAL A 142 -0.90 -11.04 -17.70
CA VAL A 142 -0.31 -10.37 -18.88
C VAL A 142 -1.08 -9.11 -19.25
N ALA A 143 -2.42 -9.15 -19.24
CA ALA A 143 -3.25 -7.99 -19.52
C ALA A 143 -3.09 -6.88 -18.46
N VAL A 144 -3.06 -7.26 -17.18
CA VAL A 144 -2.80 -6.33 -16.07
C VAL A 144 -1.42 -5.72 -16.18
N PHE A 145 -0.39 -6.52 -16.46
CA PHE A 145 0.98 -6.05 -16.65
C PHE A 145 1.09 -5.05 -17.81
N ALA A 146 0.43 -5.34 -18.94
CA ALA A 146 0.34 -4.39 -20.05
C ALA A 146 -0.35 -3.07 -19.62
N GLY A 147 -1.39 -3.15 -18.80
CA GLY A 147 -2.03 -1.97 -18.18
C GLY A 147 -1.08 -1.18 -17.29
N ILE A 148 -0.24 -1.84 -16.49
CA ILE A 148 0.76 -1.19 -15.64
C ILE A 148 1.80 -0.46 -16.50
N VAL A 149 2.28 -1.09 -17.57
CA VAL A 149 3.20 -0.45 -18.53
C VAL A 149 2.54 0.77 -19.18
N LEU A 150 1.27 0.66 -19.58
CA LEU A 150 0.53 1.79 -20.13
C LEU A 150 0.42 2.95 -19.14
N VAL A 151 0.10 2.67 -17.87
CA VAL A 151 0.07 3.70 -16.82
C VAL A 151 1.46 4.31 -16.63
N ALA A 152 2.52 3.50 -16.59
CA ALA A 152 3.88 3.99 -16.46
C ALA A 152 4.26 4.96 -17.59
N VAL A 153 3.85 4.66 -18.83
CA VAL A 153 4.13 5.52 -20.01
C VAL A 153 3.30 6.81 -19.99
N VAL A 154 2.02 6.73 -19.64
CA VAL A 154 1.09 7.88 -19.71
C VAL A 154 1.24 8.81 -18.49
N ALA A 155 1.30 8.24 -17.29
CA ALA A 155 1.38 8.98 -16.03
C ALA A 155 2.82 9.29 -15.61
N GLY A 156 3.81 8.47 -16.01
CA GLY A 156 5.21 8.62 -15.60
C GLY A 156 5.52 8.10 -14.19
N ASP A 157 4.51 7.59 -13.47
CA ASP A 157 4.65 6.99 -12.13
C ASP A 157 3.66 5.84 -11.95
N VAL A 158 4.08 4.84 -11.19
CA VAL A 158 3.29 3.65 -10.82
C VAL A 158 3.03 3.58 -9.31
N GLY A 159 3.49 4.57 -8.55
CA GLY A 159 3.24 4.73 -7.13
C GLY A 159 1.80 5.09 -6.79
N PHE A 160 1.31 4.58 -5.65
CA PHE A 160 0.01 5.00 -5.12
C PHE A 160 0.14 6.35 -4.41
N THR A 161 -0.29 7.41 -5.07
CA THR A 161 -0.30 8.78 -4.54
C THR A 161 -1.73 9.24 -4.23
N PRO A 162 -1.97 9.97 -3.12
CA PRO A 162 -3.31 10.46 -2.75
C PRO A 162 -3.95 11.41 -3.78
N ALA A 163 -3.15 12.06 -4.62
CA ALA A 163 -3.61 13.01 -5.64
C ALA A 163 -4.00 12.33 -6.97
N GLY A 164 -3.77 11.01 -7.09
CA GLY A 164 -3.83 10.30 -8.37
C GLY A 164 -2.62 10.62 -9.26
N SER A 165 -2.32 9.73 -10.19
CA SER A 165 -1.18 9.83 -11.11
C SER A 165 -1.36 10.90 -12.20
N ALA A 166 -2.49 11.61 -12.19
CA ALA A 166 -2.81 12.64 -13.18
C ALA A 166 -2.04 13.92 -12.88
N ARG A 167 -1.24 14.35 -13.87
CA ARG A 167 -0.56 15.64 -13.94
C ARG A 167 -1.49 16.75 -13.43
N SER A 168 -1.15 17.42 -12.34
CA SER A 168 -1.90 18.59 -11.88
C SER A 168 -1.92 19.63 -13.01
N PRO A 169 -3.08 20.25 -13.32
CA PRO A 169 -3.11 21.35 -14.28
C PRO A 169 -2.16 22.46 -13.78
N PRO A 170 -1.48 23.18 -14.69
CA PRO A 170 -0.57 24.26 -14.30
C PRO A 170 -1.33 25.25 -13.40
N PRO A 171 -0.70 25.80 -12.35
CA PRO A 171 -1.37 26.73 -11.45
C PRO A 171 -1.91 27.90 -12.28
N THR A 172 -3.24 27.99 -12.38
CA THR A 172 -3.90 29.13 -13.01
C THR A 172 -3.51 30.36 -12.22
N ARG A 173 -2.76 31.25 -12.88
CA ARG A 173 -2.23 32.51 -12.34
C ARG A 173 -3.33 33.55 -12.14
N TRP A 174 -4.46 33.18 -11.55
CA TRP A 174 -5.53 34.12 -11.24
C TRP A 174 -5.59 34.37 -9.74
N SER A 175 -4.69 35.23 -9.27
CA SER A 175 -4.87 35.95 -8.02
C SER A 175 -5.61 37.24 -8.36
N PRO A 176 -6.83 37.49 -7.84
CA PRO A 176 -7.38 38.83 -7.89
C PRO A 176 -6.42 39.73 -7.11
N GLY A 177 -5.78 40.67 -7.81
CA GLY A 177 -4.94 41.68 -7.16
C GLY A 177 -5.75 42.44 -6.11
N PRO A 178 -5.12 42.97 -5.05
CA PRO A 178 -5.83 43.79 -4.09
C PRO A 178 -6.46 45.01 -4.81
N PRO A 179 -7.68 45.43 -4.41
CA PRO A 179 -8.32 46.58 -5.03
C PRO A 179 -7.45 47.83 -4.84
N SER A 180 -7.23 48.57 -5.92
CA SER A 180 -6.55 49.86 -5.90
C SER A 180 -7.25 50.82 -4.91
N PRO A 181 -6.53 51.52 -4.02
CA PRO A 181 -7.16 52.52 -3.17
C PRO A 181 -7.64 53.70 -4.03
N CYS A 182 -8.94 54.01 -3.96
CA CYS A 182 -9.50 55.25 -4.50
C CYS A 182 -8.84 56.44 -3.80
N SER A 183 -8.10 57.25 -4.54
CA SER A 183 -7.64 58.56 -4.08
C SER A 183 -8.85 59.49 -3.94
N SER A 184 -9.29 59.76 -2.72
CA SER A 184 -10.17 60.88 -2.43
C SER A 184 -9.36 62.17 -2.48
N SER A 185 -9.28 62.82 -3.64
CA SER A 185 -8.90 64.22 -3.72
C SER A 185 -10.09 65.06 -3.24
N GLY A 186 -10.03 65.52 -2.00
CA GLY A 186 -10.83 66.65 -1.55
C GLY A 186 -10.27 67.93 -2.16
N SER A 187 -11.15 68.73 -2.75
CA SER A 187 -10.89 70.15 -3.03
C SER A 187 -12.21 70.88 -3.24
N ALA A 188 -12.42 71.84 -2.33
CA ALA A 188 -13.34 73.00 -2.35
C ALA A 188 -14.85 72.74 -2.24
#